data_AF-A0A2U2DTV5-F1
#
_entry.id   AF-A0A2U2DTV5-F1
#
_cell.length_a   1.000
_cell.length_b   1.000
_cell.length_c   1.000
_cell.angle_alpha   90.00
_cell.angle_beta   90.00
_cell.angle_gamma   90.00
#
_symmetry.space_group_name_H-M   'P 1'
#
loop_
_entity.id
_entity.type
_entity.pdbx_description
1 polymer ?
#
loop_
_entity_poly.entity_id
_entity_poly.type
_entity_poly.pdbx_seq_one_letter_code
_entity_poly.pdbx_strand_id
1 'polypeptide(L)' 'MSKSASYLMLLFALSLAVSGCSTSANDGSGFETLTPSAGTRQFIIANDRGFANQVASHNRTCQKQAGCRK' A
#
# COMPACT_ATOMS: atom_id res chain seq x y z
N MET A 1 17.27 -40.92 9.28
CA MET A 1 16.02 -40.16 9.02
C MET A 1 15.21 -40.95 8.00
N SER A 2 13.96 -41.31 8.33
CA SER A 2 13.11 -42.16 7.49
C SER A 2 12.84 -41.51 6.14
N LYS A 3 12.99 -42.25 5.04
CA LYS A 3 12.74 -41.78 3.66
C LYS A 3 11.35 -41.12 3.52
N SER A 4 10.39 -41.58 4.30
CA SER A 4 9.01 -41.06 4.36
C SER A 4 8.94 -39.61 4.86
N ALA A 5 9.81 -39.20 5.78
CA ALA A 5 9.84 -37.84 6.30
C ALA A 5 10.35 -36.84 5.24
N SER A 6 11.29 -37.27 4.39
CA SER A 6 11.82 -36.45 3.30
C SER A 6 10.76 -36.17 2.22
N TYR A 7 9.92 -37.16 1.88
CA TYR A 7 8.83 -36.96 0.93
C TYR A 7 7.74 -36.03 1.46
N LEU A 8 7.41 -36.13 2.76
CA LEU A 8 6.40 -35.27 3.38
C LEU A 8 6.82 -33.78 3.37
N MET A 9 8.10 -33.51 3.65
CA MET A 9 8.68 -32.16 3.59
C MET A 9 8.64 -31.58 2.16
N LEU A 10 8.94 -32.40 1.15
CA LEU A 10 8.88 -32.00 -0.27
C LEU A 10 7.46 -31.63 -0.69
N LEU A 11 6.47 -32.43 -0.30
CA LEU A 11 5.06 -32.15 -0.59
C LEU A 11 4.58 -30.88 0.09
N PHE A 12 5.01 -30.64 1.33
CA PHE A 12 4.66 -29.43 2.08
C PHE A 12 5.29 -28.17 1.47
N ALA A 13 6.54 -28.25 1.03
CA ALA A 13 7.19 -27.14 0.34
C ALA A 13 6.50 -26.82 -1.01
N LEU A 14 6.06 -27.85 -1.74
CA LEU A 14 5.35 -27.69 -3.01
C LEU A 14 3.95 -27.08 -2.82
N SER A 15 3.22 -27.51 -1.79
CA SER A 15 1.91 -26.94 -1.46
C SER A 15 2.02 -25.49 -0.99
N LEU A 16 3.09 -25.10 -0.29
CA LEU A 16 3.33 -23.70 0.07
C LEU A 16 3.67 -22.84 -1.15
N ALA A 17 4.44 -23.37 -2.10
CA ALA A 17 4.82 -22.66 -3.32
C ALA A 17 3.63 -22.39 -4.25
N VAL A 18 2.65 -23.30 -4.31
CA VAL A 18 1.44 -23.12 -5.14
C VAL A 18 0.35 -22.29 -4.46
N SER A 19 0.38 -22.17 -3.13
CA SER A 19 -0.64 -21.45 -2.35
C SER A 19 -0.36 -19.94 -2.22
N GLY A 20 0.52 -19.39 -3.05
CA GLY A 20 0.79 -17.96 -3.10
C GLY A 20 -0.47 -17.19 -3.52
N CYS A 21 -1.16 -16.57 -2.56
CA CYS A 21 -2.26 -15.66 -2.84
C CYS A 21 -1.68 -14.39 -3.48
N SER A 22 -1.75 -14.30 -4.80
CA SER A 22 -1.50 -13.04 -5.52
C SER A 22 -2.77 -12.21 -5.49
N THR A 23 -2.93 -11.41 -4.42
CA THR A 23 -3.92 -10.33 -4.44
C THR A 23 -3.35 -9.17 -5.23
N SER A 24 -3.90 -8.88 -6.42
CA SER A 24 -3.71 -7.54 -6.98
C SER A 24 -4.54 -6.60 -6.10
N ALA A 25 -3.86 -5.76 -5.31
CA ALA A 25 -4.51 -4.69 -4.60
C ALA A 25 -5.07 -3.71 -5.65
N ASN A 26 -6.36 -3.83 -5.95
CA ASN A 26 -7.09 -2.77 -6.65
C ASN A 26 -7.45 -1.72 -5.60
N ASP A 27 -6.45 -0.91 -5.24
CA ASP A 27 -6.60 0.23 -4.37
C ASP A 27 -7.61 1.19 -5.03
N GLY A 28 -8.85 1.21 -4.54
CA GLY A 28 -9.84 2.19 -4.98
C GLY A 28 -9.22 3.58 -4.97
N SER A 29 -9.18 4.25 -6.12
CA SER A 29 -8.42 5.49 -6.36
C SER A 29 -7.03 5.47 -5.71
N GLY A 30 -6.21 4.48 -6.12
CA GLY A 30 -4.85 4.19 -5.68
C GLY A 30 -4.16 5.29 -4.87
N PHE A 31 -3.60 4.93 -3.72
CA PHE A 31 -2.85 5.83 -2.86
C PHE A 31 -1.91 6.70 -3.71
N GLU A 32 -2.20 8.00 -3.80
CA GLU A 32 -1.57 8.94 -4.74
C GLU A 32 -1.29 10.29 -4.08
N THR A 33 -0.30 11.02 -4.62
CA THR A 33 -0.03 12.39 -4.23
C THR A 33 -1.23 13.30 -4.50
N LEU A 34 -1.72 13.98 -3.45
CA LEU A 34 -2.77 14.97 -3.59
C LEU A 34 -2.21 16.28 -4.15
N THR A 35 -2.77 16.75 -5.26
CA THR A 35 -2.37 17.98 -5.97
C THR A 35 -3.51 19.00 -6.03
N PRO A 36 -4.01 19.50 -4.88
CA PRO A 36 -5.10 20.47 -4.86
C PRO A 36 -4.76 21.74 -5.64
N SER A 37 -5.76 22.35 -6.29
CA SER A 37 -5.60 23.64 -6.97
C SER A 37 -5.12 24.73 -5.99
N ALA A 38 -4.61 25.85 -6.51
CA ALA A 38 -4.19 26.98 -5.67
C ALA A 38 -5.37 27.52 -4.83
N GLY A 39 -6.56 27.66 -5.43
CA GLY A 39 -7.76 28.09 -4.72
C GLY A 39 -8.18 27.11 -3.63
N THR A 40 -8.17 25.81 -3.93
CA THR A 40 -8.46 24.76 -2.94
C THR A 40 -7.46 24.79 -1.78
N ARG A 41 -6.16 24.96 -2.06
CA ARG A 41 -5.13 25.10 -1.03
C ARG A 41 -5.38 26.29 -0.11
N GLN A 42 -5.65 27.46 -0.68
CA GLN A 42 -5.95 28.65 0.11
C GLN A 42 -7.21 28.45 0.96
N PHE A 43 -8.26 27.89 0.37
CA PHE A 43 -9.52 27.61 1.06
C PHE A 43 -9.30 26.68 2.25
N ILE A 44 -8.65 25.52 2.07
CA ILE A 44 -8.44 24.59 3.18
C ILE A 44 -7.51 25.16 4.25
N ILE A 45 -6.47 25.92 3.87
CA ILE A 45 -5.56 26.53 4.85
C ILE A 45 -6.31 27.57 5.71
N ALA A 46 -7.20 28.35 5.09
CA ALA A 46 -7.94 29.40 5.78
C ALA A 46 -9.11 28.86 6.63
N ASN A 47 -9.77 27.79 6.18
CA ASN A 47 -11.03 27.32 6.78
C ASN A 47 -10.87 26.03 7.58
N ASP A 48 -9.89 25.19 7.27
CA ASP A 48 -9.69 23.88 7.92
C ASP A 48 -8.20 23.48 7.97
N ARG A 49 -7.48 24.08 8.92
CA ARG A 49 -6.05 23.79 9.15
C ARG A 49 -5.80 22.33 9.51
N GLY A 50 -6.77 21.66 10.13
CA GLY A 50 -6.68 20.24 10.47
C GLY A 50 -6.61 19.38 9.21
N PHE A 51 -7.52 19.62 8.27
CA PHE A 51 -7.51 18.97 6.96
C PHE A 51 -6.26 19.33 6.14
N ALA A 52 -5.81 20.59 6.15
CA ALA A 52 -4.58 20.99 5.48
C ALA A 52 -3.35 20.21 5.99
N ASN A 53 -3.26 19.98 7.30
CA ASN A 53 -2.20 19.15 7.90
C ASN A 53 -2.31 17.68 7.49
N GLN A 54 -3.53 17.15 7.33
CA GLN A 54 -3.75 15.79 6.86
C GLN A 54 -3.30 15.62 5.40
N VAL A 55 -3.62 16.57 4.51
CA VAL A 55 -3.13 16.58 3.12
C VAL A 55 -1.60 16.60 3.08
N ALA A 56 -0.97 17.43 3.92
CA ALA A 56 0.50 17.47 4.01
C ALA A 56 1.07 16.15 4.54
N SER A 57 0.45 15.55 5.56
CA SER A 57 0.87 14.26 6.13
C SER A 57 0.75 13.13 5.12
N HIS A 58 -0.40 13.06 4.42
CA HIS A 58 -0.66 12.13 3.33
C HIS A 58 0.43 12.19 2.27
N ASN A 59 0.72 13.39 1.75
CA ASN A 59 1.74 13.58 0.71
C ASN A 59 3.14 13.18 1.21
N ARG A 60 3.49 13.45 2.47
CA ARG A 60 4.77 12.99 3.06
C ARG A 60 4.86 11.47 3.15
N THR A 61 3.75 10.81 3.49
CA THR A 61 3.71 9.34 3.53
C THR A 61 3.79 8.77 2.12
N CYS A 62 3.05 9.34 1.17
CA CYS A 62 3.08 8.94 -0.23
C CYS A 62 4.50 9.00 -0.82
N GLN A 63 5.25 10.06 -0.55
CA GLN A 63 6.65 10.18 -0.99
C GLN A 63 7.57 9.05 -0.49
N LYS A 64 7.23 8.42 0.64
CA LYS A 64 8.03 7.36 1.27
C LYS A 64 7.62 5.95 0.86
N GLN A 65 6.40 5.75 0.36
CA GLN A 65 5.87 4.42 0.07
C GLN A 65 6.05 4.06 -1.40
N ALA A 66 6.61 2.88 -1.66
CA ALA A 66 6.82 2.37 -3.02
C ALA A 66 5.51 2.14 -3.79
N GLY A 67 4.42 1.86 -3.08
CA GLY A 67 3.09 1.68 -3.67
C GLY A 67 2.36 2.99 -3.98
N CYS A 68 2.92 4.16 -3.64
CA CYS A 68 2.23 5.41 -3.93
C CYS A 68 2.44 5.86 -5.38
N ARG A 69 1.34 6.25 -6.04
CA ARG A 69 1.37 6.93 -7.33
C ARG A 69 1.75 8.40 -7.12
N LYS A 70 2.64 8.92 -7.97
CA LYS A 70 3.23 10.26 -7.83
C LYS A 70 2.72 11.20 -8.89
#